data_AF-M1SQZ7-F1
#
_entry.id   AF-M1SQZ7-F1
#
_cell.length_a   1.000
_cell.length_b   1.000
_cell.length_c   1.000
_cell.angle_alpha   90.00
_cell.angle_beta   90.00
_cell.angle_gamma   90.00
#
_symmetry.space_group_name_H-M   'P 1'
#
loop_
_entity.id
_entity.type
_entity.pdbx_description
1 polymer ?
#
loop_
_entity_poly.entity_id
_entity_poly.type
_entity_poly.pdbx_seq_one_letter_code
_entity_poly.pdbx_strand_id
1 'polypeptide(L)'
;MNFINHTIFPALNYDSDNQQHDTFHIVASRITYDIRINNRDGQSQLVISPEQSLLNYTDVSYNEMVDTSIEYESDLAPYKPKTDIVINATAFVPENNPVPVFDVGIQIGKYQKVLRIFGPRYWVKEDDEWFLTESEPISYLDIRYEHASGGTYSAGDTVFTSPANPVGMGWYPAEFLAQCDKTQLPAHQIESPDIPAEHISQILRPDGFGFFGRTWQGRAEYAGDNDPVSSHPPQTPDNLNYWCGAHPTPSLWT
;
A
#
# COMPACT_ATOMS: atom_id res chain seq x y z
N MET A 1 32.20 -6.87 -13.00
CA MET A 1 32.24 -8.31 -12.67
C MET A 1 31.58 -9.10 -13.79
N ASN A 2 32.06 -10.30 -14.17
CA ASN A 2 31.38 -11.14 -15.17
C ASN A 2 30.35 -12.03 -14.44
N PHE A 3 29.06 -11.74 -14.60
CA PHE A 3 27.99 -12.52 -13.97
C PHE A 3 27.50 -13.62 -14.92
N ILE A 4 27.47 -14.85 -14.42
CA ILE A 4 26.96 -16.01 -15.15
C ILE A 4 25.88 -16.65 -14.29
N ASN A 5 24.63 -16.61 -14.76
CA ASN A 5 23.51 -17.23 -14.08
C ASN A 5 23.43 -18.73 -14.44
N HIS A 6 23.73 -19.60 -13.47
CA HIS A 6 23.59 -21.06 -13.60
C HIS A 6 22.26 -21.61 -13.06
N THR A 7 21.37 -20.73 -12.58
CA THR A 7 20.05 -21.13 -12.10
C THR A 7 19.04 -21.19 -13.24
N ILE A 8 17.90 -21.81 -12.99
CA ILE A 8 16.75 -21.79 -13.91
C ILE A 8 15.90 -20.51 -13.77
N PHE A 9 16.26 -19.61 -12.86
CA PHE A 9 15.45 -18.45 -12.49
C PHE A 9 15.98 -17.18 -13.18
N PRO A 10 15.09 -16.27 -13.60
CA PRO A 10 15.50 -14.95 -14.07
C PRO A 10 16.38 -14.26 -13.02
N ALA A 11 17.57 -13.83 -13.44
CA ALA A 11 18.49 -13.10 -12.59
C ALA A 11 19.36 -12.17 -13.43
N LEU A 12 19.76 -11.05 -12.84
CA LEU A 12 20.73 -10.13 -13.42
C LEU A 12 21.60 -9.53 -12.33
N ASN A 13 22.77 -9.05 -12.72
CA ASN A 13 23.61 -8.22 -11.88
C ASN A 13 23.58 -6.76 -12.35
N TYR A 14 23.66 -5.84 -11.41
CA TYR A 14 23.83 -4.42 -11.66
C TYR A 14 24.59 -3.78 -10.50
N ASP A 15 25.12 -2.60 -10.75
CA ASP A 15 25.87 -1.84 -9.77
C ASP A 15 25.01 -0.67 -9.27
N SER A 16 25.14 -0.33 -7.99
CA SER A 16 24.52 0.85 -7.38
C SER A 16 25.47 1.45 -6.36
N ASP A 17 25.44 2.76 -6.17
CA ASP A 17 26.34 3.46 -5.25
C ASP A 17 25.59 3.90 -3.98
N ASN A 18 26.26 3.87 -2.82
CA ASN A 18 25.75 4.56 -1.63
C ASN A 18 26.03 6.08 -1.70
N GLN A 19 25.58 6.82 -0.69
CA GLN A 19 25.87 8.26 -0.53
C GLN A 19 27.37 8.59 -0.44
N GLN A 20 28.22 7.61 -0.11
CA GLN A 20 29.68 7.77 -0.01
C GLN A 20 30.40 7.42 -1.33
N HIS A 21 29.64 7.13 -2.40
CA HIS A 21 30.15 6.64 -3.70
C HIS A 21 30.88 5.29 -3.63
N ASP A 22 30.60 4.49 -2.61
CA ASP A 22 31.01 3.08 -2.61
C ASP A 22 30.05 2.29 -3.50
N THR A 23 30.60 1.58 -4.47
CA THR A 23 29.83 0.72 -5.38
C THR A 23 29.48 -0.62 -4.74
N PHE A 24 28.21 -0.97 -4.81
CA PHE A 24 27.65 -2.27 -4.44
C PHE A 24 27.33 -3.06 -5.71
N HIS A 25 27.77 -4.31 -5.73
CA HIS A 25 27.36 -5.27 -6.75
C HIS A 25 26.11 -6.00 -6.27
N ILE A 26 25.00 -5.79 -6.96
CA ILE A 26 23.71 -6.36 -6.60
C ILE A 26 23.37 -7.47 -7.59
N VAL A 27 22.85 -8.57 -7.06
CA VAL A 27 22.25 -9.64 -7.85
C VAL A 27 20.77 -9.70 -7.52
N ALA A 28 19.93 -9.39 -8.49
CA ALA A 28 18.49 -9.58 -8.39
C ALA A 28 18.13 -10.92 -9.03
N SER A 29 17.29 -11.71 -8.35
CA SER A 29 16.73 -12.95 -8.90
C SER A 29 15.26 -13.06 -8.50
N ARG A 30 14.42 -13.45 -9.46
CA ARG A 30 12.99 -13.65 -9.25
C ARG A 30 12.64 -15.12 -9.33
N ILE A 31 11.94 -15.60 -8.30
CA ILE A 31 11.44 -16.97 -8.23
C ILE A 31 9.93 -16.90 -8.01
N THR A 32 9.16 -17.49 -8.93
CA THR A 32 7.71 -17.55 -8.86
C THR A 32 7.27 -18.87 -8.22
N TYR A 33 6.35 -18.76 -7.25
CA TYR A 33 5.73 -19.89 -6.56
C TYR A 33 4.22 -19.83 -6.72
N ASP A 34 3.58 -20.98 -6.84
CA ASP A 34 2.13 -21.14 -6.69
C ASP A 34 1.80 -21.33 -5.21
N ILE A 35 0.75 -20.66 -4.73
CA ILE A 35 0.21 -20.88 -3.38
C ILE A 35 -0.83 -21.99 -3.45
N ARG A 36 -0.56 -23.12 -2.79
CA ARG A 36 -1.53 -24.22 -2.64
C ARG A 36 -2.18 -24.15 -1.28
N ILE A 37 -3.49 -23.91 -1.27
CA ILE A 37 -4.29 -23.80 -0.05
C ILE A 37 -5.01 -25.12 0.21
N ASN A 38 -4.89 -25.64 1.43
CA ASN A 38 -5.69 -26.76 1.89
C ASN A 38 -7.08 -26.27 2.31
N ASN A 39 -8.11 -26.63 1.54
CA ASN A 39 -9.48 -26.19 1.78
C ASN A 39 -10.08 -26.66 3.11
N ARG A 40 -9.45 -27.61 3.84
CA ARG A 40 -9.97 -28.11 5.12
C ARG A 40 -9.55 -27.27 6.33
N ASP A 41 -8.31 -26.78 6.33
CA ASP A 41 -7.69 -26.09 7.47
C ASP A 41 -7.09 -24.72 7.11
N GLY A 42 -7.17 -24.31 5.84
CA GLY A 42 -6.64 -23.05 5.34
C GLY A 42 -5.11 -23.01 5.27
N GLN A 43 -4.40 -24.08 5.63
CA GLN A 43 -2.94 -24.08 5.58
C GLN A 43 -2.46 -23.99 4.14
N SER A 44 -1.50 -23.12 3.92
CA SER A 44 -0.99 -22.79 2.59
C SER A 44 0.48 -23.16 2.45
N GLN A 45 0.86 -23.70 1.30
CA GLN A 45 2.25 -24.05 0.97
C GLN A 45 2.66 -23.42 -0.35
N LEU A 46 3.91 -22.96 -0.41
CA LEU A 46 4.52 -22.46 -1.63
C LEU A 46 5.13 -23.63 -2.41
N VAL A 47 4.76 -23.76 -3.68
CA VAL A 47 5.33 -24.74 -4.61
C VAL A 47 5.96 -23.98 -5.78
N ILE A 48 7.17 -24.33 -6.19
CA ILE A 48 7.81 -23.66 -7.33
C ILE A 48 6.89 -23.78 -8.55
N SER A 49 6.56 -22.63 -9.14
CA SER A 49 5.67 -22.57 -10.29
C SER A 49 6.39 -23.09 -11.54
N PRO A 50 5.73 -23.89 -12.40
CA PRO A 50 6.33 -24.28 -13.69
C PRO A 50 6.54 -23.08 -14.62
N GLU A 51 5.81 -21.99 -14.40
CA GLU A 51 5.95 -20.73 -15.14
C GLU A 51 6.64 -19.69 -14.26
N GLN A 52 7.79 -19.18 -14.71
CA GLN A 52 8.56 -18.20 -13.98
C GLN A 52 8.33 -16.80 -14.58
N SER A 53 8.02 -15.85 -13.71
CA SER A 53 7.85 -14.44 -14.11
C SER A 53 9.20 -13.79 -14.30
N LEU A 54 9.33 -12.92 -15.31
CA LEU A 54 10.54 -12.12 -15.52
C LEU A 54 10.72 -11.07 -14.42
N LEU A 55 11.93 -10.53 -14.29
CA LEU A 55 12.18 -9.39 -13.41
C LEU A 55 11.34 -8.17 -13.86
N ASN A 56 10.79 -7.46 -12.89
CA ASN A 56 10.16 -6.16 -13.09
C ASN A 56 11.25 -5.09 -13.07
N TYR A 57 11.45 -4.41 -14.20
CA TYR A 57 12.46 -3.36 -14.33
C TYR A 57 11.97 -2.00 -13.81
N THR A 58 10.66 -1.80 -13.79
CA THR A 58 10.01 -0.57 -13.35
C THR A 58 8.89 -0.90 -12.37
N ASP A 59 8.46 0.10 -11.60
CA ASP A 59 7.23 -0.01 -10.83
C ASP A 59 6.04 -0.22 -11.81
N VAL A 60 5.09 -1.05 -11.40
CA VAL A 60 3.86 -1.40 -12.11
C VAL A 60 2.69 -0.95 -11.25
N SER A 61 1.86 -0.06 -11.80
CA SER A 61 0.65 0.44 -11.16
C SER A 61 -0.57 -0.43 -11.50
N TYR A 62 -1.58 -0.44 -10.63
CA TYR A 62 -2.85 -1.14 -10.89
C TYR A 62 -3.64 -0.57 -12.09
N ASN A 63 -3.40 0.68 -12.47
CA ASN A 63 -3.96 1.30 -13.66
C ASN A 63 -2.98 2.32 -14.25
N GLU A 64 -3.23 2.80 -15.47
CA GLU A 64 -2.39 3.82 -16.13
C GLU A 64 -2.67 5.25 -15.61
N MET A 65 -3.58 5.42 -14.64
CA MET A 65 -3.91 6.74 -14.10
C MET A 65 -2.83 7.19 -13.11
N VAL A 66 -2.75 8.51 -12.91
CA VAL A 66 -1.73 9.10 -12.01
C VAL A 66 -2.04 8.82 -10.53
N ASP A 67 -3.31 8.56 -10.19
CA ASP A 67 -3.80 8.40 -8.82
C ASP A 67 -4.09 6.93 -8.49
N THR A 68 -3.06 6.09 -8.51
CA THR A 68 -3.19 4.66 -8.22
C THR A 68 -2.05 4.16 -7.36
N SER A 69 -2.36 3.16 -6.54
CA SER A 69 -1.35 2.42 -5.81
C SER A 69 -0.51 1.55 -6.75
N ILE A 70 0.68 1.19 -6.26
CA ILE A 70 1.63 0.31 -6.94
C ILE A 70 1.24 -1.15 -6.69
N GLU A 71 1.10 -1.93 -7.76
CA GLU A 71 0.87 -3.36 -7.71
C GLU A 71 2.19 -4.13 -7.50
N TYR A 72 3.23 -3.74 -8.22
CA TYR A 72 4.58 -4.28 -8.08
C TYR A 72 5.61 -3.16 -8.13
N GLU A 73 6.51 -3.07 -7.15
CA GLU A 73 7.71 -2.26 -7.33
C GLU A 73 8.72 -2.95 -8.25
N SER A 74 9.64 -2.17 -8.81
CA SER A 74 10.81 -2.67 -9.51
C SER A 74 11.61 -3.63 -8.62
N ASP A 75 12.06 -4.73 -9.22
CA ASP A 75 12.97 -5.69 -8.58
C ASP A 75 14.39 -5.12 -8.44
N LEU A 76 14.68 -3.98 -9.06
CA LEU A 76 15.99 -3.33 -9.08
C LEU A 76 16.19 -2.35 -7.91
N ALA A 77 15.76 -2.74 -6.71
CA ALA A 77 16.02 -1.96 -5.49
C ALA A 77 17.49 -2.13 -5.05
N PRO A 78 18.23 -1.05 -4.71
CA PRO A 78 19.63 -1.15 -4.33
C PRO A 78 19.91 -2.13 -3.18
N TYR A 79 19.43 -1.80 -1.98
CA TYR A 79 19.57 -2.63 -0.79
C TYR A 79 18.34 -2.46 0.09
N LYS A 80 17.71 -3.59 0.46
CA LYS A 80 16.63 -3.63 1.43
C LYS A 80 17.15 -4.22 2.74
N PRO A 81 17.21 -3.45 3.85
CA PRO A 81 17.69 -3.96 5.14
C PRO A 81 16.76 -5.00 5.78
N LYS A 82 15.56 -5.19 5.24
CA LYS A 82 14.52 -6.09 5.76
C LYS A 82 13.86 -6.84 4.60
N THR A 83 13.17 -7.93 4.94
CA THR A 83 12.28 -8.63 4.01
C THR A 83 10.94 -7.91 3.92
N ASP A 84 10.57 -7.50 2.71
CA ASP A 84 9.22 -7.04 2.42
C ASP A 84 8.29 -8.24 2.22
N ILE A 85 7.13 -8.21 2.88
CA ILE A 85 6.01 -9.10 2.56
C ILE A 85 4.90 -8.20 2.03
N VAL A 86 4.57 -8.38 0.76
CA VAL A 86 3.52 -7.63 0.05
C VAL A 86 2.51 -8.63 -0.49
N ILE A 87 1.22 -8.30 -0.34
CA ILE A 87 0.14 -9.16 -0.81
C ILE A 87 -0.86 -8.34 -1.60
N ASN A 88 -1.03 -8.72 -2.87
CA ASN A 88 -2.13 -8.25 -3.71
C ASN A 88 -3.26 -9.28 -3.55
N ALA A 89 -4.40 -8.85 -3.03
CA ALA A 89 -5.49 -9.74 -2.67
C ALA A 89 -6.85 -9.06 -2.82
N THR A 90 -7.87 -9.90 -3.00
CA THR A 90 -9.28 -9.52 -2.93
C THR A 90 -9.88 -10.15 -1.68
N ALA A 91 -10.50 -9.34 -0.83
CA ALA A 91 -11.26 -9.78 0.32
C ALA A 91 -12.61 -10.31 -0.17
N PHE A 92 -13.00 -11.52 0.24
CA PHE A 92 -14.32 -12.10 -0.04
C PHE A 92 -15.08 -12.30 1.27
N VAL A 93 -16.39 -12.06 1.24
CA VAL A 93 -17.25 -12.32 2.39
C VAL A 93 -17.24 -13.79 2.80
N PRO A 94 -17.37 -14.09 4.11
CA PRO A 94 -17.55 -15.45 4.57
C PRO A 94 -18.86 -16.03 4.03
N GLU A 95 -18.85 -17.33 3.71
CA GLU A 95 -20.04 -18.09 3.29
C GLU A 95 -20.74 -17.59 2.02
N ASN A 96 -20.13 -16.66 1.28
CA ASN A 96 -20.61 -16.12 -0.01
C ASN A 96 -21.97 -15.38 0.08
N ASN A 97 -22.32 -14.87 1.27
CA ASN A 97 -23.51 -14.03 1.48
C ASN A 97 -23.08 -12.56 1.67
N PRO A 98 -23.62 -11.60 0.90
CA PRO A 98 -23.26 -10.19 1.06
C PRO A 98 -23.55 -9.69 2.48
N VAL A 99 -22.55 -9.04 3.09
CA VAL A 99 -22.65 -8.45 4.44
C VAL A 99 -22.10 -7.03 4.42
N PRO A 100 -22.58 -6.13 5.31
CA PRO A 100 -22.14 -4.73 5.32
C PRO A 100 -20.68 -4.58 5.74
N VAL A 101 -20.23 -5.41 6.70
CA VAL A 101 -18.87 -5.37 7.25
C VAL A 101 -18.38 -6.78 7.56
N PHE A 102 -17.09 -7.03 7.33
CA PHE A 102 -16.43 -8.27 7.69
C PHE A 102 -14.93 -8.06 7.86
N ASP A 103 -14.29 -8.92 8.66
CA ASP A 103 -12.84 -8.87 8.87
C ASP A 103 -12.13 -9.92 7.98
N VAL A 104 -10.99 -9.54 7.44
CA VAL A 104 -10.07 -10.44 6.73
C VAL A 104 -8.68 -10.31 7.33
N GLY A 105 -7.86 -11.35 7.21
CA GLY A 105 -6.51 -11.29 7.74
C GLY A 105 -5.56 -12.29 7.12
N ILE A 106 -4.29 -12.04 7.37
CA ILE A 106 -3.19 -12.91 6.97
C ILE A 106 -2.39 -13.30 8.20
N GLN A 107 -1.87 -14.52 8.19
CA GLN A 107 -0.93 -15.00 9.19
C GLN A 107 0.27 -15.65 8.53
N ILE A 108 1.46 -15.17 8.86
CA ILE A 108 2.74 -15.68 8.34
C ILE A 108 3.66 -15.94 9.54
N GLY A 109 3.75 -17.22 9.93
CA GLY A 109 4.40 -17.59 11.18
C GLY A 109 3.74 -16.89 12.38
N LYS A 110 4.50 -16.03 13.07
CA LYS A 110 4.02 -15.22 14.20
C LYS A 110 3.41 -13.87 13.81
N TYR A 111 3.59 -13.46 12.56
CA TYR A 111 3.03 -12.21 12.06
C TYR A 111 1.55 -12.42 11.75
N GLN A 112 0.69 -11.57 12.31
CA GLN A 112 -0.73 -11.55 12.00
C GLN A 112 -1.14 -10.11 11.74
N LYS A 113 -1.98 -9.93 10.72
CA LYS A 113 -2.58 -8.65 10.41
C LYS A 113 -4.03 -8.84 9.96
N VAL A 114 -4.91 -8.01 10.50
CA VAL A 114 -6.35 -8.03 10.22
C VAL A 114 -6.75 -6.67 9.66
N LEU A 115 -7.61 -6.69 8.66
CA LEU A 115 -8.27 -5.52 8.08
C LEU A 115 -9.76 -5.67 8.28
N ARG A 116 -10.44 -4.57 8.62
CA ARG A 116 -11.88 -4.49 8.59
C ARG A 116 -12.32 -3.93 7.24
N ILE A 117 -13.18 -4.69 6.56
CA ILE A 117 -13.71 -4.38 5.24
C ILE A 117 -15.16 -3.95 5.38
N PHE A 118 -15.47 -2.78 4.86
CA PHE A 118 -16.81 -2.23 4.74
C PHE A 118 -17.26 -2.27 3.29
N GLY A 119 -18.54 -2.50 3.05
CA GLY A 119 -19.14 -2.12 1.79
C GLY A 119 -19.24 -0.60 1.63
N PRO A 120 -19.87 -0.11 0.55
CA PRO A 120 -20.04 1.32 0.32
C PRO A 120 -20.65 2.00 1.55
N ARG A 121 -20.01 3.08 2.02
CA ARG A 121 -20.48 3.91 3.14
C ARG A 121 -20.08 5.36 2.91
N TYR A 122 -20.74 6.27 3.61
CA TYR A 122 -20.65 7.69 3.34
C TYR A 122 -20.55 8.49 4.64
N TRP A 123 -19.85 9.62 4.58
CA TRP A 123 -20.06 10.71 5.51
C TRP A 123 -21.31 11.48 5.08
N VAL A 124 -22.24 11.73 5.99
CA VAL A 124 -23.45 12.53 5.79
C VAL A 124 -23.49 13.70 6.74
N LYS A 125 -23.90 14.87 6.24
CA LYS A 125 -23.96 16.11 7.01
C LYS A 125 -25.37 16.33 7.57
N GLU A 126 -25.50 16.38 8.89
CA GLU A 126 -26.73 16.68 9.63
C GLU A 126 -26.43 17.78 10.66
N ASP A 127 -27.23 18.86 10.69
CA ASP A 127 -27.09 19.98 11.65
C ASP A 127 -25.64 20.52 11.79
N ASP A 128 -24.94 20.66 10.66
CA ASP A 128 -23.53 21.08 10.55
C ASP A 128 -22.46 20.08 11.08
N GLU A 129 -22.87 18.91 11.55
CA GLU A 129 -21.99 17.82 11.94
C GLU A 129 -21.95 16.71 10.86
N TRP A 130 -20.82 16.00 10.77
CA TRP A 130 -20.64 14.89 9.83
C TRP A 130 -20.67 13.55 10.56
N PHE A 131 -21.51 12.65 10.09
CA PHE A 131 -21.70 11.31 10.63
C PHE A 131 -21.37 10.25 9.59
N LEU A 132 -20.81 9.13 10.03
CA LEU A 132 -20.55 7.99 9.17
C LEU A 132 -21.80 7.11 9.09
N THR A 133 -22.25 6.79 7.89
CA THR A 133 -23.37 5.85 7.71
C THR A 133 -22.95 4.42 8.03
N GLU A 134 -23.94 3.59 8.33
CA GLU A 134 -23.79 2.15 8.15
C GLU A 134 -23.38 1.82 6.71
N SER A 135 -22.68 0.71 6.53
CA SER A 135 -22.22 0.26 5.22
C SER A 135 -23.29 -0.56 4.50
N GLU A 136 -23.34 -0.42 3.18
CA GLU A 136 -24.15 -1.27 2.33
C GLU A 136 -23.54 -2.67 2.22
N PRO A 137 -24.34 -3.74 2.02
CA PRO A 137 -23.81 -5.07 1.81
C PRO A 137 -22.87 -5.15 0.60
N ILE A 138 -21.73 -5.83 0.77
CA ILE A 138 -20.76 -6.10 -0.29
C ILE A 138 -20.41 -7.60 -0.31
N SER A 139 -19.99 -8.13 -1.46
CA SER A 139 -19.54 -9.53 -1.59
C SER A 139 -18.02 -9.68 -1.60
N TYR A 140 -17.31 -8.68 -2.12
CA TYR A 140 -15.86 -8.67 -2.18
C TYR A 140 -15.31 -7.26 -2.34
N LEU A 141 -14.05 -7.04 -1.96
CA LEU A 141 -13.33 -5.78 -2.16
C LEU A 141 -11.86 -6.07 -2.47
N ASP A 142 -11.33 -5.47 -3.54
CA ASP A 142 -9.88 -5.51 -3.78
C ASP A 142 -9.15 -4.74 -2.67
N ILE A 143 -8.17 -5.37 -2.04
CA ILE A 143 -7.43 -4.78 -0.93
C ILE A 143 -6.40 -3.81 -1.51
N ARG A 144 -6.88 -2.62 -1.82
CA ARG A 144 -6.11 -1.53 -2.44
C ARG A 144 -6.20 -0.26 -1.61
N TYR A 145 -5.15 0.55 -1.64
CA TYR A 145 -5.09 1.77 -0.82
C TYR A 145 -6.07 2.85 -1.27
N GLU A 146 -6.58 2.77 -2.49
CA GLU A 146 -7.68 3.59 -3.02
C GLU A 146 -8.95 3.46 -2.18
N HIS A 147 -9.14 2.30 -1.54
CA HIS A 147 -10.26 2.03 -0.63
C HIS A 147 -9.93 2.31 0.84
N ALA A 148 -8.71 2.73 1.18
CA ALA A 148 -8.31 3.09 2.53
C ALA A 148 -8.42 4.61 2.77
N SER A 149 -8.41 5.02 4.04
CA SER A 149 -8.51 6.44 4.43
C SER A 149 -7.45 7.30 3.72
N GLY A 150 -7.87 8.45 3.18
CA GLY A 150 -6.99 9.42 2.51
C GLY A 150 -7.68 10.20 1.38
N GLY A 151 -6.90 10.49 0.35
CA GLY A 151 -7.34 11.07 -0.91
C GLY A 151 -6.77 12.46 -1.21
N THR A 152 -7.02 12.89 -2.44
CA THR A 152 -6.70 14.23 -2.96
C THR A 152 -7.97 14.87 -3.51
N TYR A 153 -8.27 16.09 -3.07
CA TYR A 153 -9.50 16.79 -3.42
C TYR A 153 -9.23 18.26 -3.76
N SER A 154 -9.95 18.78 -4.75
CA SER A 154 -9.84 20.19 -5.15
C SER A 154 -11.08 20.98 -4.75
N ALA A 155 -10.88 22.18 -4.22
CA ALA A 155 -11.93 23.19 -4.04
C ALA A 155 -11.43 24.53 -4.57
N GLY A 156 -12.07 25.04 -5.62
CA GLY A 156 -11.56 26.18 -6.39
C GLY A 156 -10.15 25.89 -6.94
N ASP A 157 -9.22 26.81 -6.69
CA ASP A 157 -7.81 26.70 -7.09
C ASP A 157 -6.93 25.98 -6.04
N THR A 158 -7.51 25.51 -4.92
CA THR A 158 -6.78 24.84 -3.85
C THR A 158 -6.91 23.32 -3.95
N VAL A 159 -5.78 22.62 -3.85
CA VAL A 159 -5.70 21.15 -3.79
C VAL A 159 -5.34 20.72 -2.37
N PHE A 160 -6.14 19.83 -1.81
CA PHE A 160 -5.95 19.22 -0.50
C PHE A 160 -5.55 17.77 -0.68
N THR A 161 -4.32 17.41 -0.28
CA THR A 161 -3.77 16.06 -0.43
C THR A 161 -3.50 15.46 0.94
N SER A 162 -4.00 14.25 1.19
CA SER A 162 -3.70 13.51 2.41
C SER A 162 -2.22 13.16 2.44
N PRO A 163 -1.46 13.52 3.48
CA PRO A 163 -0.05 13.12 3.59
C PRO A 163 0.10 11.61 3.83
N ALA A 164 -0.90 10.98 4.45
CA ALA A 164 -0.86 9.56 4.79
C ALA A 164 -1.18 8.63 3.61
N ASN A 165 -2.08 9.06 2.71
CA ASN A 165 -2.49 8.28 1.55
C ASN A 165 -3.14 9.18 0.48
N PRO A 166 -2.35 9.80 -0.42
CA PRO A 166 -2.86 10.68 -1.48
C PRO A 166 -3.88 10.04 -2.44
N VAL A 167 -3.83 8.72 -2.63
CA VAL A 167 -4.68 7.99 -3.60
C VAL A 167 -5.92 7.37 -2.97
N GLY A 168 -6.05 7.46 -1.64
CA GLY A 168 -7.17 6.90 -0.89
C GLY A 168 -8.47 7.69 -1.02
N MET A 169 -9.36 7.47 -0.07
CA MET A 169 -10.66 8.15 0.00
C MET A 169 -11.11 8.38 1.45
N GLY A 170 -12.16 9.17 1.68
CA GLY A 170 -12.83 9.22 2.98
C GLY A 170 -12.22 10.14 4.04
N TRP A 171 -11.08 10.78 3.75
CA TRP A 171 -10.55 11.89 4.56
C TRP A 171 -10.88 13.23 3.89
N TYR A 172 -11.48 14.17 4.63
CA TYR A 172 -11.79 15.51 4.12
C TYR A 172 -11.38 16.57 5.13
N PRO A 173 -10.37 17.42 4.84
CA PRO A 173 -9.94 18.45 5.78
C PRO A 173 -10.99 19.55 5.96
N ALA A 174 -10.99 20.22 7.11
CA ALA A 174 -11.98 21.23 7.46
C ALA A 174 -12.03 22.38 6.45
N GLU A 175 -10.87 22.79 5.90
CA GLU A 175 -10.74 23.83 4.89
C GLU A 175 -11.37 23.45 3.55
N PHE A 176 -11.34 22.16 3.19
CA PHE A 176 -12.07 21.64 2.05
C PHE A 176 -13.57 21.64 2.34
N LEU A 177 -13.98 21.16 3.51
CA LEU A 177 -15.39 21.07 3.91
C LEU A 177 -16.07 22.44 4.01
N ALA A 178 -15.33 23.48 4.42
CA ALA A 178 -15.81 24.87 4.45
C ALA A 178 -16.15 25.43 3.05
N GLN A 179 -15.64 24.80 1.99
CA GLN A 179 -15.86 25.16 0.59
C GLN A 179 -16.71 24.11 -0.15
N CYS A 180 -17.20 23.08 0.55
CA CYS A 180 -17.90 21.96 -0.04
C CYS A 180 -19.42 22.11 0.15
N ASP A 181 -20.17 22.22 -0.95
CA ASP A 181 -21.64 22.27 -0.91
C ASP A 181 -22.29 20.89 -0.79
N LYS A 182 -21.50 19.80 -0.78
CA LYS A 182 -22.03 18.44 -0.67
C LYS A 182 -22.42 18.16 0.78
N THR A 183 -23.57 17.51 0.94
CA THR A 183 -24.04 16.97 2.23
C THR A 183 -23.75 15.48 2.38
N GLN A 184 -23.16 14.86 1.36
CA GLN A 184 -22.76 13.46 1.36
C GLN A 184 -21.42 13.31 0.64
N LEU A 185 -20.48 12.61 1.26
CA LEU A 185 -19.15 12.33 0.74
C LEU A 185 -18.81 10.84 0.96
N PRO A 186 -18.14 10.16 0.01
CA PRO A 186 -17.80 8.76 0.20
C PRO A 186 -16.80 8.58 1.34
N ALA A 187 -16.93 7.50 2.10
CA ALA A 187 -15.98 7.11 3.13
C ALA A 187 -15.17 5.89 2.69
N HIS A 188 -13.97 5.73 3.27
CA HIS A 188 -13.10 4.58 3.01
C HIS A 188 -13.74 3.27 3.44
N GLN A 189 -13.34 2.20 2.78
CA GLN A 189 -13.86 0.85 2.96
C GLN A 189 -12.89 -0.09 3.68
N ILE A 190 -11.63 0.32 3.86
CA ILE A 190 -10.60 -0.45 4.57
C ILE A 190 -10.13 0.33 5.80
N GLU A 191 -10.21 -0.30 6.96
CA GLU A 191 -9.70 0.22 8.24
C GLU A 191 -8.91 -0.84 9.01
N SER A 192 -8.11 -0.36 9.97
CA SER A 192 -7.66 -1.18 11.08
C SER A 192 -8.83 -1.41 12.06
N PRO A 193 -9.09 -2.65 12.50
CA PRO A 193 -10.09 -2.91 13.55
C PRO A 193 -9.78 -2.18 14.87
N ASP A 194 -8.51 -1.83 15.12
CA ASP A 194 -8.03 -1.23 16.37
C ASP A 194 -8.08 0.31 16.35
N ILE A 195 -8.14 0.92 15.16
CA ILE A 195 -8.07 2.37 14.96
C ILE A 195 -9.13 2.78 13.93
N PRO A 196 -10.42 2.80 14.30
CA PRO A 196 -11.50 3.21 13.40
C PRO A 196 -11.49 4.72 13.14
N ALA A 197 -12.15 5.16 12.07
CA ALA A 197 -12.38 6.59 11.86
C ALA A 197 -13.45 7.13 12.80
N GLU A 198 -13.10 8.17 13.56
CA GLU A 198 -14.00 8.85 14.49
C GLU A 198 -14.54 10.16 13.89
N HIS A 199 -13.73 10.82 13.05
CA HIS A 199 -14.07 12.11 12.45
C HIS A 199 -13.63 12.21 11.00
N ILE A 200 -14.44 12.89 10.17
CA ILE A 200 -14.23 13.03 8.72
C ILE A 200 -12.88 13.68 8.33
N SER A 201 -12.34 14.55 9.18
CA SER A 201 -11.07 15.26 8.96
C SER A 201 -9.88 14.60 9.66
N GLN A 202 -10.07 13.46 10.33
CA GLN A 202 -9.02 12.72 11.02
C GLN A 202 -8.02 12.14 10.01
N ILE A 203 -6.74 12.51 10.11
CA ILE A 203 -5.69 11.86 9.32
C ILE A 203 -5.41 10.50 9.95
N LEU A 204 -5.92 9.45 9.30
CA LEU A 204 -5.55 8.08 9.60
C LEU A 204 -4.41 7.62 8.70
N ARG A 205 -3.52 6.81 9.27
CA ARG A 205 -2.62 6.01 8.45
C ARG A 205 -3.47 4.97 7.71
N PRO A 206 -3.38 4.85 6.37
CA PRO A 206 -4.17 3.84 5.66
C PRO A 206 -3.75 2.45 6.13
N ASP A 207 -4.64 1.48 6.02
CA ASP A 207 -4.33 0.08 6.28
C ASP A 207 -4.45 -0.76 5.00
N GLY A 208 -3.69 -1.86 4.91
CA GLY A 208 -3.58 -2.68 3.70
C GLY A 208 -2.43 -3.68 3.71
N PHE A 209 -2.27 -4.43 2.62
CA PHE A 209 -1.18 -5.41 2.44
C PHE A 209 -0.23 -5.13 1.26
N GLY A 210 -0.60 -4.19 0.39
CA GLY A 210 0.14 -3.84 -0.82
C GLY A 210 1.40 -3.00 -0.57
N PHE A 211 2.09 -2.62 -1.66
CA PHE A 211 3.22 -1.70 -1.60
C PHE A 211 2.80 -0.32 -1.08
N PHE A 212 3.45 0.14 -0.01
CA PHE A 212 3.19 1.44 0.60
C PHE A 212 3.88 2.54 -0.18
N GLY A 213 3.19 3.64 -0.51
CA GLY A 213 3.73 4.65 -1.42
C GLY A 213 5.04 5.29 -0.96
N ARG A 214 6.00 5.43 -1.90
CA ARG A 214 7.34 6.03 -1.64
C ARG A 214 7.27 7.47 -1.12
N THR A 215 6.26 8.22 -1.54
CA THR A 215 6.06 9.64 -1.19
C THR A 215 5.09 9.83 -0.03
N TRP A 216 4.59 8.76 0.58
CA TRP A 216 3.59 8.84 1.64
C TRP A 216 4.27 8.98 3.00
N GLN A 217 3.58 9.64 3.93
CA GLN A 217 4.00 9.76 5.32
C GLN A 217 4.25 8.35 5.92
N GLY A 218 5.39 8.17 6.58
CA GLY A 218 5.90 6.90 7.08
C GLY A 218 6.99 6.26 6.22
N ARG A 219 7.11 6.65 4.94
CA ARG A 219 8.18 6.20 4.04
C ARG A 219 8.97 7.36 3.43
N ALA A 220 8.30 8.48 3.14
CA ALA A 220 8.94 9.68 2.63
C ALA A 220 10.04 10.21 3.56
N GLU A 221 9.93 10.02 4.87
CA GLU A 221 10.94 10.48 5.84
C GLU A 221 12.28 9.73 5.71
N TYR A 222 12.31 8.57 5.05
CA TYR A 222 13.56 7.83 4.79
C TYR A 222 14.31 8.33 3.55
N ALA A 223 13.65 9.12 2.69
CA ALA A 223 14.25 9.63 1.46
C ALA A 223 15.39 10.63 1.73
N GLY A 224 15.35 11.31 2.88
CA GLY A 224 16.24 12.43 3.19
C GLY A 224 15.73 13.77 2.63
N ASP A 225 16.52 14.82 2.81
CA ASP A 225 16.24 16.15 2.27
C ASP A 225 16.41 16.14 0.74
N ASN A 226 15.34 15.76 0.02
CA ASN A 226 15.24 16.03 -1.41
C ASN A 226 15.00 17.53 -1.59
N ASP A 227 16.04 18.30 -1.89
CA ASP A 227 15.88 19.67 -2.39
C ASP A 227 15.31 19.57 -3.83
N PRO A 228 14.02 19.92 -4.06
CA PRO A 228 13.39 19.77 -5.37
C PRO A 228 14.00 20.68 -6.46
N VAL A 229 14.94 21.56 -6.09
CA VAL A 229 15.61 22.52 -6.98
C VAL A 229 16.98 22.01 -7.47
N SER A 230 17.49 20.92 -6.91
CA SER A 230 18.82 20.40 -7.25
C SER A 230 18.82 19.68 -8.61
N SER A 231 19.68 20.14 -9.53
CA SER A 231 19.96 19.50 -10.83
C SER A 231 20.80 18.22 -10.75
N HIS A 232 20.97 17.66 -9.54
CA HIS A 232 21.72 16.43 -9.33
C HIS A 232 20.77 15.22 -9.51
N PRO A 233 21.27 14.06 -9.99
CA PRO A 233 20.48 12.83 -9.98
C PRO A 233 19.91 12.59 -8.56
N PRO A 234 18.71 11.97 -8.44
CA PRO A 234 18.07 11.76 -7.15
C PRO A 234 19.08 11.14 -6.18
N GLN A 235 19.34 11.82 -5.08
CA GLN A 235 20.34 11.38 -4.11
C GLN A 235 19.92 10.02 -3.55
N THR A 236 20.90 9.16 -3.28
CA THR A 236 20.65 7.91 -2.56
C THR A 236 19.96 8.25 -1.23
N PRO A 237 18.87 7.56 -0.85
CA PRO A 237 18.13 7.89 0.37
C PRO A 237 19.01 7.92 1.62
N ASP A 238 18.75 8.85 2.54
CA ASP A 238 19.43 8.92 3.85
C ASP A 238 19.29 7.64 4.66
N ASN A 239 18.17 6.92 4.47
CA ASN A 239 17.90 5.69 5.16
C ASN A 239 17.46 4.60 4.18
N LEU A 240 18.21 3.49 4.15
CA LEU A 240 17.94 2.36 3.24
C LEU A 240 16.59 1.66 3.51
N ASN A 241 15.93 1.92 4.65
CA ASN A 241 14.54 1.51 4.86
C ASN A 241 13.58 2.14 3.83
N TYR A 242 13.96 3.21 3.13
CA TYR A 242 13.22 3.76 1.99
C TYR A 242 12.93 2.70 0.91
N TRP A 243 13.84 1.76 0.72
CA TRP A 243 13.67 0.68 -0.27
C TRP A 243 12.78 -0.46 0.22
N CYS A 244 12.43 -0.51 1.50
CA CYS A 244 11.42 -1.42 2.02
C CYS A 244 10.03 -0.87 1.68
N GLY A 245 9.33 -1.56 0.79
CA GLY A 245 8.04 -1.13 0.24
C GLY A 245 6.85 -1.82 0.89
N ALA A 246 7.04 -2.81 1.77
CA ALA A 246 5.92 -3.46 2.45
C ALA A 246 5.15 -2.47 3.32
N HIS A 247 3.83 -2.70 3.43
CA HIS A 247 3.00 -1.95 4.36
C HIS A 247 3.63 -1.98 5.77
N PRO A 248 3.86 -0.83 6.43
CA PRO A 248 4.52 -0.85 7.71
C PRO A 248 3.64 -1.54 8.77
N THR A 249 4.16 -2.44 9.58
CA THR A 249 3.39 -2.88 10.76
C THR A 249 3.45 -1.81 11.84
N PRO A 250 2.40 -1.57 12.63
CA PRO A 250 2.57 -0.94 13.93
C PRO A 250 3.66 -1.70 14.68
N SER A 251 4.61 -0.97 15.26
CA SER A 251 5.78 -1.52 15.94
C SER A 251 5.35 -2.33 17.18
N LEU A 252 5.05 -3.61 16.98
CA LEU A 252 4.83 -4.58 18.06
C LEU A 252 5.97 -5.60 18.18
N TRP A 253 7.10 -5.37 17.50
CA TRP A 253 8.25 -6.27 17.56
C TRP A 253 9.55 -5.47 17.63
N THR A 254 9.82 -4.92 18.82
CA THR A 254 11.18 -4.79 19.37
C THR A 254 11.51 -6.05 20.16
#